data_AF-A0AAV2JKD2-F1
#
_entry.id   AF-A0AAV2JKD2-F1
#
_cell.length_a   1.000
_cell.length_b   1.000
_cell.length_c   1.000
_cell.angle_alpha   90.00
_cell.angle_beta   90.00
_cell.angle_gamma   90.00
#
_symmetry.space_group_name_H-M   'P 1'
#
loop_
_entity.id
_entity.type
_entity.pdbx_description
1 polymer ?
#
loop_
_entity_poly.entity_id
_entity_poly.type
_entity_poly.pdbx_seq_one_letter_code
_entity_poly.pdbx_strand_id
1 'polypeptide(L)'
;MAGRRLTFHSPSTPLGRDPQITASPQTDDKRLLIAISGLSRQINLNTADIKEHLDSVDSRLLSLEEKLVALELNSAGETNSDKRRRVRNPKLAESVRRLHNSETNSRRYEPEQGLISPRNEAVTSFLLDTISASPHFHDVDKDVIVSACKTYYEYCGRTSRRVQLGVEREERGCWN
;
A
#
# COMPACT_ATOMS: atom_id res chain seq x y z
N MET A 1 -73.53 -35.42 6.38
CA MET A 1 -72.16 -35.14 6.85
C MET A 1 -71.35 -36.43 6.76
N ALA A 2 -70.20 -36.37 6.09
CA ALA A 2 -69.36 -37.52 5.78
C ALA A 2 -68.66 -38.03 7.04
N GLY A 3 -68.81 -39.33 7.31
CA GLY A 3 -68.07 -40.05 8.33
C GLY A 3 -67.90 -41.49 7.89
N ARG A 4 -66.86 -41.77 7.10
CA ARG A 4 -66.46 -43.15 6.80
C ARG A 4 -65.21 -43.48 7.58
N ARG A 5 -65.44 -44.34 8.60
CA ARG A 5 -64.43 -45.03 9.40
C ARG A 5 -63.73 -46.10 8.55
N LEU A 6 -62.47 -46.31 8.89
CA LEU A 6 -61.52 -47.28 8.35
C LEU A 6 -62.02 -48.72 8.55
N THR A 7 -61.86 -49.57 7.53
CA THR A 7 -61.78 -51.02 7.69
C THR A 7 -60.55 -51.54 6.95
N PHE A 8 -59.67 -52.16 7.73
CA PHE A 8 -58.44 -52.83 7.31
C PHE A 8 -58.76 -54.06 6.46
N HIS A 9 -58.09 -54.19 5.33
CA HIS A 9 -57.95 -55.46 4.62
C HIS A 9 -56.46 -55.76 4.46
N SER A 10 -55.95 -56.64 5.31
CA SER A 10 -54.64 -57.28 5.12
C SER A 10 -54.70 -58.17 3.88
N PRO A 11 -53.77 -58.01 2.91
CA PRO A 11 -53.57 -59.01 1.88
C PRO A 11 -52.84 -60.20 2.50
N SER A 12 -53.48 -61.36 2.45
CA SER A 12 -52.91 -62.66 2.80
C SER A 12 -51.62 -62.91 2.04
N THR A 13 -50.60 -63.40 2.74
CA THR A 13 -49.39 -63.98 2.16
C THR A 13 -49.73 -65.24 1.35
N PRO A 14 -49.28 -65.36 0.09
CA PRO A 14 -48.96 -66.64 -0.51
C PRO A 14 -47.45 -66.87 -0.38
N LEU A 15 -47.10 -67.91 0.36
CA LEU A 15 -45.76 -68.48 0.43
C LEU A 15 -45.37 -68.98 -0.97
N GLY A 16 -44.39 -68.31 -1.60
CA GLY A 16 -43.79 -68.72 -2.86
C GLY A 16 -42.44 -68.03 -3.04
N ARG A 17 -41.37 -68.85 -2.99
CA ARG A 17 -40.03 -68.62 -3.58
C ARG A 17 -40.02 -67.52 -4.65
N ASP A 18 -39.12 -66.54 -4.66
CA ASP A 18 -37.71 -66.51 -4.27
C ASP A 18 -37.33 -65.16 -3.64
N PRO A 19 -36.32 -65.10 -2.75
CA PRO A 19 -35.65 -63.83 -2.51
C PRO A 19 -34.93 -63.47 -3.83
N GLN A 20 -35.45 -62.49 -4.57
CA GLN A 20 -34.58 -61.68 -5.42
C GLN A 20 -33.62 -60.98 -4.45
N ILE A 21 -32.50 -61.65 -4.21
CA ILE A 21 -31.25 -61.02 -3.80
C ILE A 21 -31.01 -60.02 -4.92
N THR A 22 -31.42 -58.78 -4.71
CA THR A 22 -30.83 -57.63 -5.40
C THR A 22 -29.36 -57.69 -5.04
N ALA A 23 -28.60 -58.37 -5.90
CA ALA A 23 -27.17 -58.42 -5.82
C ALA A 23 -26.72 -56.96 -5.83
N SER A 24 -26.24 -56.50 -4.66
CA SER A 24 -25.32 -55.37 -4.61
C SER A 24 -24.30 -55.62 -5.71
N PRO A 25 -24.05 -54.66 -6.64
CA PRO A 25 -23.10 -54.89 -7.70
C PRO A 25 -21.80 -55.25 -7.01
N GLN A 26 -21.40 -56.52 -7.14
CA GLN A 26 -20.19 -57.03 -6.54
C GLN A 26 -19.08 -56.28 -7.25
N THR A 27 -18.65 -55.16 -6.65
CA THR A 27 -17.55 -54.37 -7.15
C THR A 27 -16.39 -55.34 -7.24
N ASP A 28 -15.98 -55.66 -8.47
CA ASP A 28 -14.83 -56.52 -8.71
C ASP A 28 -13.66 -55.89 -7.95
N ASP A 29 -13.19 -56.54 -6.88
CA ASP A 29 -12.15 -56.02 -5.98
C ASP A 29 -10.92 -55.57 -6.79
N LYS A 30 -10.69 -56.18 -7.96
CA LYS A 30 -9.65 -55.79 -8.92
C LYS A 30 -9.88 -54.38 -9.47
N ARG A 31 -11.11 -54.00 -9.82
CA ARG A 31 -11.46 -52.65 -10.29
C ARG A 31 -11.25 -51.62 -9.19
N LEU A 32 -11.61 -51.96 -7.95
CA LEU A 32 -11.37 -51.08 -6.80
C LEU A 32 -9.87 -50.86 -6.57
N LEU A 33 -9.06 -51.91 -6.61
CA LEU A 33 -7.59 -51.81 -6.48
C LEU A 33 -6.95 -51.00 -7.60
N ILE A 34 -7.43 -51.15 -8.84
CA ILE A 34 -6.98 -50.34 -9.99
C ILE A 34 -7.34 -48.86 -9.77
N ALA A 35 -8.56 -48.56 -9.32
CA ALA A 35 -8.98 -47.19 -9.03
C ALA A 35 -8.15 -46.56 -7.90
N ILE A 36 -7.91 -47.28 -6.81
CA ILE A 36 -7.08 -46.82 -5.68
C ILE A 36 -5.65 -46.57 -6.15
N SER A 37 -5.10 -47.47 -6.97
CA SER A 37 -3.75 -47.33 -7.53
C SER A 37 -3.65 -46.12 -8.49
N GLY A 38 -4.69 -45.88 -9.29
CA GLY A 38 -4.81 -44.69 -10.15
C GLY A 38 -4.85 -43.39 -9.35
N LEU A 39 -5.68 -43.35 -8.30
CA LEU A 39 -5.78 -42.20 -7.40
C LEU A 39 -4.48 -41.95 -6.65
N SER A 40 -3.82 -43.00 -6.14
CA SER A 40 -2.51 -42.90 -5.49
C SER A 40 -1.45 -42.31 -6.42
N ARG A 41 -1.42 -42.74 -7.68
CA ARG A 41 -0.55 -42.15 -8.70
C ARG A 41 -0.87 -40.68 -8.95
N GLN A 42 -2.15 -40.32 -9.01
CA GLN A 42 -2.58 -38.94 -9.20
C GLN A 42 -2.18 -38.05 -8.02
N ILE A 43 -2.33 -38.53 -6.79
CA ILE A 43 -1.88 -37.82 -5.59
C ILE A 43 -0.37 -37.57 -5.64
N ASN A 44 0.42 -38.57 -6.04
CA ASN A 44 1.87 -38.42 -6.17
C ASN A 44 2.26 -37.40 -7.24
N LEU A 45 1.59 -37.41 -8.39
CA LEU A 45 1.81 -36.42 -9.45
C LEU A 45 1.46 -35.01 -8.99
N ASN A 46 0.29 -34.83 -8.36
CA ASN A 46 -0.13 -33.54 -7.83
C ASN A 46 0.80 -33.05 -6.72
N THR A 47 1.31 -33.95 -5.87
CA THR A 47 2.27 -33.60 -4.81
C THR A 47 3.58 -33.09 -5.41
N ALA A 48 4.05 -33.72 -6.50
CA ALA A 48 5.25 -33.26 -7.21
C ALA A 48 5.03 -31.90 -7.89
N ASP A 49 3.89 -31.72 -8.57
CA ASP A 49 3.53 -30.47 -9.25
C ASP A 49 3.38 -29.30 -8.26
N ILE A 50 2.69 -29.52 -7.14
CA ILE A 50 2.58 -28.52 -6.06
C ILE A 50 3.95 -28.15 -5.52
N LYS A 51 4.83 -29.15 -5.31
CA LYS A 51 6.18 -28.90 -4.82
C LYS A 51 6.98 -28.04 -5.80
N GLU A 52 6.94 -28.34 -7.09
CA GLU A 52 7.61 -27.54 -8.11
C GLU A 52 7.06 -26.10 -8.15
N HIS A 53 5.74 -25.94 -8.03
CA HIS A 53 5.12 -24.63 -7.97
C HIS A 53 5.53 -23.84 -6.71
N LEU A 54 5.64 -24.51 -5.55
CA LEU A 54 6.14 -23.89 -4.32
C LEU A 54 7.60 -23.45 -4.46
N ASP A 55 8.47 -24.33 -4.98
CA ASP A 55 9.88 -24.01 -5.24
C ASP A 55 10.02 -22.81 -6.20
N SER A 56 9.14 -22.70 -7.20
CA SER A 56 9.06 -21.55 -8.11
C SER A 56 8.63 -20.25 -7.40
N VAL A 57 7.62 -20.32 -6.54
CA VAL A 57 7.14 -19.18 -5.76
C VAL A 57 8.22 -18.71 -4.78
N ASP A 58 8.86 -19.63 -4.07
CA ASP A 58 9.96 -19.32 -3.14
C ASP A 58 11.12 -18.64 -3.87
N SER A 59 11.49 -19.14 -5.05
CA SER A 59 12.52 -18.52 -5.90
C SER A 59 12.13 -17.10 -6.34
N ARG A 60 10.86 -16.87 -6.68
CA ARG A 60 10.35 -15.54 -7.03
C ARG A 60 10.32 -14.60 -5.84
N LEU A 61 9.94 -15.08 -4.65
CA LEU A 61 9.94 -14.31 -3.42
C LEU A 61 11.37 -13.89 -3.04
N LEU A 62 12.32 -14.83 -3.04
CA LEU A 62 13.73 -14.51 -2.80
C LEU A 62 14.27 -13.48 -3.80
N SER A 63 13.92 -13.59 -5.09
CA SER A 63 14.30 -12.60 -6.09
C SER A 63 13.67 -11.22 -5.84
N LEU A 64 12.44 -11.18 -5.34
CA LEU A 64 11.77 -9.92 -4.99
C LEU A 64 12.36 -9.31 -3.72
N GLU A 65 12.69 -10.12 -2.71
CA GLU A 65 13.39 -9.68 -1.50
C GLU A 65 14.77 -9.12 -1.84
N GLU A 66 15.54 -9.80 -2.69
CA GLU A 66 16.84 -9.31 -3.16
C GLU A 66 16.69 -7.98 -3.93
N LYS A 67 15.68 -7.88 -4.80
CA LYS A 67 15.37 -6.62 -5.51
C LYS A 67 14.93 -5.53 -4.55
N LEU A 68 14.18 -5.84 -3.49
CA LEU A 68 13.79 -4.88 -2.46
C LEU A 68 14.99 -4.42 -1.66
N VAL A 69 15.88 -5.31 -1.25
CA VAL A 69 17.13 -4.94 -0.56
C VAL A 69 18.02 -4.09 -1.48
N ALA A 70 18.17 -4.47 -2.75
CA ALA A 70 18.90 -3.67 -3.73
C ALA A 70 18.23 -2.29 -3.93
N LEU A 71 16.91 -2.24 -3.99
CA LEU A 71 16.14 -0.99 -4.10
C LEU A 71 16.17 -0.18 -2.80
N GLU A 72 16.27 -0.79 -1.63
CA GLU A 72 16.41 -0.10 -0.34
C GLU A 72 17.81 0.48 -0.19
N LEU A 73 18.85 -0.27 -0.57
CA LEU A 73 20.23 0.21 -0.65
C LEU A 73 20.38 1.31 -1.71
N ASN A 74 19.73 1.15 -2.85
CA ASN A 74 19.61 2.21 -3.84
C ASN A 74 18.66 3.32 -3.37
N SER A 75 17.69 3.12 -2.49
CA SER A 75 16.87 4.23 -1.97
C SER A 75 17.63 5.04 -0.92
N ALA A 76 18.61 4.40 -0.25
CA ALA A 76 19.52 5.02 0.69
C ALA A 76 20.71 5.74 0.00
N GLY A 77 21.07 5.35 -1.25
CA GLY A 77 22.22 5.90 -1.98
C GLY A 77 21.94 6.51 -3.36
N GLU A 78 20.82 6.18 -3.98
CA GLU A 78 20.28 6.69 -5.24
C GLU A 78 19.26 7.80 -4.93
N THR A 79 19.66 8.70 -4.04
CA THR A 79 19.55 10.11 -4.38
C THR A 79 20.33 10.30 -5.67
N ASN A 80 19.68 10.01 -6.80
CA ASN A 80 20.13 10.47 -8.09
C ASN A 80 20.48 11.93 -7.91
N SER A 81 21.77 12.14 -7.99
CA SER A 81 22.48 13.35 -7.69
C SER A 81 22.31 14.29 -8.86
N ASP A 82 21.05 14.57 -9.20
CA ASP A 82 20.67 15.84 -9.76
C ASP A 82 20.85 16.89 -8.66
N LYS A 83 22.12 17.27 -8.52
CA LYS A 83 22.59 18.54 -8.00
C LYS A 83 21.69 19.63 -8.56
N ARG A 84 20.64 19.97 -7.79
CA ARG A 84 19.54 20.93 -8.00
C ARG A 84 18.16 20.25 -8.06
N ARG A 85 17.70 19.77 -6.90
CA ARG A 85 16.26 19.74 -6.53
C ARG A 85 15.72 21.18 -6.44
N ARG A 86 15.87 21.97 -7.51
CA ARG A 86 15.03 23.14 -7.72
C ARG A 86 13.64 22.58 -7.86
N VAL A 87 12.67 23.17 -7.16
CA VAL A 87 11.24 22.86 -7.29
C VAL A 87 10.95 22.48 -8.75
N ARG A 88 10.26 21.35 -8.96
CA ARG A 88 9.89 20.81 -10.28
C ARG A 88 9.28 21.88 -11.21
N ASN A 89 8.79 22.96 -10.62
CA ASN A 89 8.42 24.22 -11.24
C ASN A 89 9.20 25.40 -10.58
N PRO A 90 10.25 25.96 -11.21
CA PRO A 90 11.01 27.08 -10.65
C PRO A 90 10.16 28.35 -10.48
N LYS A 91 9.14 28.55 -11.33
CA LYS A 91 8.21 29.67 -11.21
C LYS A 91 7.37 29.56 -9.94
N LEU A 92 6.91 28.36 -9.60
CA LEU A 92 6.18 28.11 -8.36
C LEU A 92 7.04 28.43 -7.12
N ALA A 93 8.31 28.00 -7.11
CA ALA A 93 9.24 28.31 -6.02
C ALA A 93 9.40 29.82 -5.81
N GLU A 94 9.54 30.55 -6.91
CA GLU A 94 9.70 31.98 -6.89
C GLU A 94 8.41 32.68 -6.46
N SER A 95 7.25 32.25 -6.95
CA SER A 95 5.95 32.76 -6.52
C SER A 95 5.70 32.53 -5.03
N VAL A 96 5.99 31.34 -4.50
CA VAL A 96 5.95 31.05 -3.06
C VAL A 96 6.84 32.03 -2.28
N ARG A 97 8.09 32.21 -2.73
CA ARG A 97 9.04 33.12 -2.07
C ARG A 97 8.55 34.57 -2.12
N ARG A 98 8.11 35.06 -3.28
CA ARG A 98 7.63 36.44 -3.44
C ARG A 98 6.38 36.67 -2.60
N LEU A 99 5.44 35.73 -2.61
CA LEU A 99 4.21 35.84 -1.84
C LEU A 99 4.47 35.79 -0.33
N HIS A 100 5.33 34.87 0.14
CA HIS A 100 5.76 34.83 1.53
C HIS A 100 6.43 36.13 1.97
N ASN A 101 7.23 36.74 1.09
CA ASN A 101 7.95 37.97 1.40
C ASN A 101 7.15 39.26 1.17
N SER A 102 6.01 39.19 0.48
CA SER A 102 5.18 40.35 0.14
C SER A 102 4.78 41.17 1.36
N GLU A 103 4.72 42.49 1.20
CA GLU A 103 4.29 43.42 2.25
C GLU A 103 2.83 43.18 2.68
N THR A 104 2.01 42.68 1.74
CA THR A 104 0.62 42.29 1.98
C THR A 104 0.49 41.04 2.86
N ASN A 105 1.56 40.26 3.03
CA ASN A 105 1.54 39.06 3.86
C ASN A 105 2.04 39.34 5.28
N SER A 106 1.10 39.36 6.22
CA SER A 106 1.35 39.48 7.66
C SER A 106 1.73 38.15 8.34
N ARG A 107 1.53 37.00 7.66
CA ARG A 107 1.81 35.67 8.20
C ARG A 107 3.23 35.23 7.83
N ARG A 108 4.11 35.18 8.83
CA ARG A 108 5.50 34.75 8.66
C ARG A 108 5.74 33.36 9.23
N TYR A 109 6.50 32.59 8.48
CA TYR A 109 6.96 31.27 8.89
C TYR A 109 7.98 31.44 10.01
N GLU A 110 7.77 30.74 11.13
CA GLU A 110 8.70 30.71 12.25
C GLU A 110 9.39 29.35 12.32
N PRO A 111 10.69 29.26 12.01
CA PRO A 111 11.43 27.99 12.01
C PRO A 111 11.36 27.26 13.36
N GLU A 112 11.36 28.01 14.47
CA GLU A 112 11.43 27.47 15.83
C GLU A 112 10.17 26.71 16.26
N GLN A 113 9.02 27.05 15.69
CA GLN A 113 7.75 26.39 16.04
C GLN A 113 7.54 25.05 15.31
N GLY A 114 8.40 24.73 14.35
CA GLY A 114 8.26 23.52 13.53
C GLY A 114 7.10 23.60 12.51
N LEU A 115 7.14 22.71 11.52
CA LEU A 115 6.19 22.72 10.39
C LEU A 115 4.74 22.37 10.79
N ILE A 116 4.56 21.66 11.90
CA ILE A 116 3.27 21.14 12.38
C ILE A 116 2.60 22.13 13.34
N SER A 117 3.25 23.25 13.69
CA SER A 117 2.61 24.29 14.51
C SER A 117 1.37 24.85 13.79
N PRO A 118 0.24 25.05 14.51
CA PRO A 118 -0.96 25.66 13.94
C PRO A 118 -0.70 27.00 13.23
N ARG A 119 0.28 27.76 13.72
CA ARG A 119 0.71 29.01 13.09
C ARG A 119 1.34 28.80 11.72
N ASN A 120 2.29 27.86 11.63
CA ASN A 120 3.00 27.58 10.37
C ASN A 120 2.13 26.82 9.37
N GLU A 121 1.18 26.02 9.87
CA GLU A 121 0.12 25.44 9.07
C GLU A 121 -0.76 26.55 8.46
N ALA A 122 -1.21 27.53 9.25
CA ALA A 122 -1.99 28.67 8.76
C ALA A 122 -1.24 29.56 7.74
N VAL A 123 0.10 29.67 7.85
CA VAL A 123 0.94 30.31 6.82
C VAL A 123 0.90 29.49 5.53
N THR A 124 1.04 28.17 5.64
CA THR A 124 1.06 27.26 4.48
C THR A 124 -0.28 27.22 3.76
N SER A 125 -1.40 27.16 4.50
CA SER A 125 -2.75 27.21 3.91
C SER A 125 -3.00 28.54 3.19
N PHE A 126 -2.57 29.68 3.78
CA PHE A 126 -2.68 30.97 3.11
C PHE A 126 -1.92 31.04 1.79
N LEU A 127 -0.68 30.54 1.78
CA LEU A 127 0.12 30.47 0.54
C LEU A 127 -0.51 29.52 -0.47
N LEU A 128 -1.01 28.37 -0.02
CA LEU A 128 -1.69 27.39 -0.88
C LEU A 128 -2.93 28.00 -1.54
N ASP A 129 -3.81 28.63 -0.78
CA ASP A 129 -5.06 29.21 -1.28
C ASP A 129 -4.77 30.32 -2.29
N THR A 130 -3.83 31.21 -1.96
CA THR A 130 -3.48 32.35 -2.82
C THR A 130 -2.79 31.90 -4.12
N ILE A 131 -1.94 30.88 -4.05
CA ILE A 131 -1.26 30.34 -5.24
C ILE A 131 -2.24 29.56 -6.11
N SER A 132 -3.14 28.77 -5.51
CA SER A 132 -4.15 27.99 -6.23
C SER A 132 -5.17 28.91 -6.93
N ALA A 133 -5.47 30.06 -6.33
CA ALA A 133 -6.31 31.10 -6.95
C ALA A 133 -5.60 31.87 -8.08
N SER A 134 -4.28 31.70 -8.25
CA SER A 134 -3.53 32.36 -9.32
C SER A 134 -3.76 31.65 -10.66
N PRO A 135 -4.08 32.39 -11.74
CA PRO A 135 -4.30 31.79 -13.07
C PRO A 135 -3.12 30.96 -13.58
N HIS A 136 -1.90 31.28 -13.12
CA HIS A 136 -0.67 30.60 -13.54
C HIS A 136 -0.46 29.22 -12.91
N PHE A 137 -1.21 28.87 -11.85
CA PHE A 137 -1.03 27.63 -11.10
C PHE A 137 -2.33 26.87 -10.81
N HIS A 138 -3.42 27.20 -11.51
CA HIS A 138 -4.74 26.59 -11.29
C HIS A 138 -4.76 25.06 -11.53
N ASP A 139 -3.95 24.57 -12.47
CA ASP A 139 -3.81 23.13 -12.78
C ASP A 139 -2.77 22.41 -11.90
N VAL A 140 -2.11 23.11 -10.97
CA VAL A 140 -1.07 22.51 -10.15
C VAL A 140 -1.70 21.86 -8.92
N ASP A 141 -1.39 20.57 -8.72
CA ASP A 141 -1.84 19.84 -7.54
C ASP A 141 -1.45 20.54 -6.23
N LYS A 142 -2.38 20.55 -5.28
CA LYS A 142 -2.20 21.18 -3.97
C LYS A 142 -0.96 20.64 -3.24
N ASP A 143 -0.70 19.35 -3.33
CA ASP A 143 0.46 18.70 -2.71
C ASP A 143 1.78 19.19 -3.28
N VAL A 144 1.81 19.56 -4.57
CA VAL A 144 2.99 20.12 -5.23
C VAL A 144 3.26 21.54 -4.71
N ILE A 145 2.20 22.33 -4.50
CA ILE A 145 2.30 23.67 -3.89
C ILE A 145 2.79 23.57 -2.45
N VAL A 146 2.21 22.69 -1.64
CA VAL A 146 2.64 22.43 -0.26
C VAL A 146 4.10 21.97 -0.21
N SER A 147 4.52 21.12 -1.14
CA SER A 147 5.91 20.67 -1.25
C SER A 147 6.87 21.82 -1.58
N ALA A 148 6.46 22.76 -2.44
CA ALA A 148 7.23 23.97 -2.74
C ALA A 148 7.35 24.88 -1.50
N CYS A 149 6.28 25.06 -0.73
CA CYS A 149 6.30 25.78 0.54
C CYS A 149 7.27 25.14 1.54
N LYS A 150 7.19 23.82 1.76
CA LYS A 150 8.10 23.08 2.65
C LYS A 150 9.57 23.23 2.23
N THR A 151 9.85 23.12 0.93
CA THR A 151 11.21 23.32 0.38
C THR A 151 11.72 24.74 0.67
N TYR A 152 10.85 25.74 0.56
CA TYR A 152 11.19 27.13 0.89
C TYR A 152 11.44 27.32 2.40
N TYR A 153 10.64 26.71 3.26
CA TYR A 153 10.83 26.78 4.71
C TYR A 153 12.10 26.09 5.18
N GLU A 154 12.48 24.95 4.59
CA GLU A 154 13.77 24.32 4.85
C GLU A 154 14.93 25.27 4.51
N TYR A 155 14.81 26.02 3.41
CA TYR A 155 15.78 27.06 3.08
C TYR A 155 15.80 28.14 4.19
N CYS A 156 14.65 28.69 4.55
CA CYS A 156 14.52 29.70 5.61
C CYS A 156 15.14 29.24 6.93
N GLY A 157 14.79 28.04 7.41
CA GLY A 157 15.32 27.49 8.66
C GLY A 157 16.84 27.17 8.60
N ARG A 158 17.39 26.84 7.43
CA ARG A 158 18.86 26.72 7.25
C ARG A 158 19.56 28.08 7.25
N THR A 159 18.94 29.12 6.72
CA THR A 159 19.47 30.49 6.78
C THR A 159 19.39 31.06 8.19
N SER A 160 18.27 30.91 8.90
CA SER A 160 18.12 31.39 10.28
C SER A 160 19.15 30.75 11.22
N ARG A 161 19.35 29.42 11.13
CA ARG A 161 20.40 28.72 11.90
C ARG A 161 21.82 29.19 11.56
N ARG A 162 22.10 29.47 10.28
CA ARG A 162 23.40 30.00 9.87
C ARG A 162 23.64 31.42 10.38
N VAL A 163 22.60 32.24 10.42
CA VAL A 163 22.68 33.60 10.99
C VAL A 163 22.89 33.52 12.51
N GLN A 164 22.15 32.68 13.23
CA GLN A 164 22.37 32.44 14.67
C GLN A 164 23.81 31.97 14.96
N LEU A 165 24.32 30.98 14.22
CA LEU A 165 25.70 30.49 14.40
C LEU A 165 26.77 31.50 13.97
N GLY A 166 26.47 32.39 13.03
CA GLY A 166 27.34 33.50 12.63
C GLY A 166 27.41 34.57 13.71
N VAL A 167 26.27 34.95 14.28
CA VAL A 167 26.15 35.87 15.41
C VAL A 167 26.84 35.30 16.66
N GLU A 168 26.68 34.01 16.97
CA GLU A 168 27.38 33.34 18.09
C GLU A 168 28.90 33.23 17.93
N ARG A 169 29.43 33.33 16.71
CA ARG A 169 30.90 33.40 16.47
C ARG A 169 31.41 34.83 16.62
N GLU A 170 30.61 35.81 16.24
CA GLU A 170 30.95 37.23 16.39
C GLU A 170 30.90 37.66 17.87
N GLU A 171 29.91 37.18 18.64
CA GLU A 171 29.81 37.45 20.09
C GLU A 171 30.90 36.74 20.92
N ARG A 172 31.40 35.59 20.48
CA ARG A 172 32.56 34.91 21.10
C ARG A 172 33.92 35.49 20.67
N GLY A 173 33.95 36.39 19.69
CA GLY A 173 35.15 37.09 19.23
C GLY A 173 35.44 38.42 19.95
N CYS A 174 34.54 38.89 20.81
CA CYS A 174 34.68 40.16 21.54
C CYS A 174 35.20 40.02 22.98
N TRP A 175 35.66 38.84 23.38
CA TRP A 175 36.40 38.63 24.63
C TRP A 175 37.74 37.95 24.34
N ASN A 176 38.70 38.72 23.84
CA ASN A 176 40.14 38.50 24.01
C ASN A 176 40.88 39.83 23.79
#